data_AF-A0A9N8DW53-F1
#
_entry.id   AF-A0A9N8DW53-F1
#
_cell.length_a   1.000
_cell.length_b   1.000
_cell.length_c   1.000
_cell.angle_alpha   90.00
_cell.angle_beta   90.00
_cell.angle_gamma   90.00
#
_symmetry.space_group_name_H-M   'P 1'
#
loop_
_entity.id
_entity.type
_entity.pdbx_description
1 polymer ?
#
loop_
_entity_poly.entity_id
_entity_poly.type
_entity_poly.pdbx_seq_one_letter_code
_entity_poly.pdbx_strand_id
1 'polypeptide(L)'
;MVLQRHTEVRAEVGDLAAKAFIPSALHNEPRIHLSCAAAVDGSPSSDSPVVLTPSEERGDLLIRGLWQRGTDGIIDVRVINLDAASHCRKDPDKVLCNGERDKKSKYLDVCLSQRRHFSPFVVSADGLLGAEAEALAKRISAWLAASKVATPLLSGVWLPVALYQSPLHCPPS
;
A
#
# COMPACT_ATOMS: atom_id res chain seq x y z
N MET A 1 -19.69 -9.69 -9.32
CA MET A 1 -18.90 -8.61 -9.95
C MET A 1 -18.04 -7.93 -8.87
N VAL A 2 -16.94 -8.57 -8.47
CA VAL A 2 -16.00 -8.05 -7.43
C VAL A 2 -14.70 -7.58 -8.09
N LEU A 3 -14.27 -8.26 -9.17
CA LEU A 3 -13.09 -7.88 -9.95
C LEU A 3 -13.21 -6.48 -10.56
N GLN A 4 -14.38 -6.13 -11.12
CA GLN A 4 -14.59 -4.80 -11.68
C GLN A 4 -14.49 -3.71 -10.59
N ARG A 5 -15.07 -3.95 -9.41
CA ARG A 5 -14.97 -3.02 -8.27
C ARG A 5 -13.53 -2.84 -7.79
N HIS A 6 -12.73 -3.91 -7.81
CA HIS A 6 -11.30 -3.83 -7.47
C HIS A 6 -10.55 -2.91 -8.43
N THR A 7 -10.73 -3.10 -9.75
CA THR A 7 -10.09 -2.24 -10.76
C THR A 7 -10.52 -0.78 -10.63
N GLU A 8 -11.81 -0.53 -10.41
CA GLU A 8 -12.36 0.82 -10.21
C GLU A 8 -11.74 1.48 -8.96
N VAL A 9 -11.76 0.80 -7.81
CA VAL A 9 -11.17 1.32 -6.56
C VAL A 9 -9.67 1.57 -6.72
N ARG A 10 -8.95 0.65 -7.37
CA ARG A 10 -7.52 0.83 -7.64
C ARG A 10 -7.25 2.05 -8.52
N ALA A 11 -8.03 2.25 -9.58
CA ALA A 11 -7.90 3.40 -10.48
C ALA A 11 -8.14 4.71 -9.72
N GLU A 12 -9.22 4.78 -8.94
CA GLU A 12 -9.55 5.98 -8.15
C GLU A 12 -8.47 6.33 -7.11
N VAL A 13 -7.96 5.34 -6.37
CA VAL A 13 -6.85 5.56 -5.44
C VAL A 13 -5.61 6.03 -6.18
N GLY A 14 -5.34 5.47 -7.36
CA GLY A 14 -4.25 5.89 -8.25
C GLY A 14 -4.39 7.34 -8.73
N ASP A 15 -5.58 7.75 -9.15
CA ASP A 15 -5.87 9.10 -9.63
C ASP A 15 -5.77 10.15 -8.52
N LEU A 16 -6.25 9.82 -7.31
CA LEU A 16 -6.07 10.66 -6.13
C LEU A 16 -4.60 10.79 -5.77
N ALA A 17 -3.85 9.69 -5.80
CA ALA A 17 -2.41 9.70 -5.56
C ALA A 17 -1.65 10.50 -6.62
N ALA A 18 -2.01 10.38 -7.90
CA ALA A 18 -1.38 11.13 -9.00
C ALA A 18 -1.59 12.65 -8.88
N LYS A 19 -2.71 13.07 -8.29
CA LYS A 19 -2.99 14.48 -7.97
C LYS A 19 -2.26 14.95 -6.69
N ALA A 20 -1.98 14.03 -5.77
CA ALA A 20 -1.39 14.33 -4.47
C ALA A 20 0.14 14.36 -4.52
N PHE A 21 0.73 13.44 -5.27
CA PHE A 21 2.16 13.21 -5.36
C PHE A 21 2.68 13.58 -6.75
N ILE A 22 4.00 13.64 -6.88
CA ILE A 22 4.64 13.83 -8.18
C ILE A 22 4.34 12.58 -9.03
N PRO A 23 3.93 12.72 -10.31
CA PRO A 23 3.57 11.57 -11.15
C PRO A 23 4.66 10.49 -11.24
N SER A 24 5.94 10.87 -11.19
CA SER A 24 7.08 9.94 -11.19
C SER A 24 7.26 9.15 -9.89
N ALA A 25 6.57 9.52 -8.81
CA ALA A 25 6.57 8.80 -7.55
C ALA A 25 5.52 7.67 -7.51
N LEU A 26 4.61 7.61 -8.50
CA LEU A 26 3.55 6.61 -8.59
C LEU A 26 3.91 5.55 -9.64
N HIS A 27 3.84 4.28 -9.24
CA HIS A 27 4.05 3.14 -10.13
C HIS A 27 2.90 2.14 -10.01
N ASN A 28 2.47 1.59 -11.13
CA ASN A 28 1.43 0.55 -11.20
C ASN A 28 2.06 -0.84 -11.06
N GLU A 29 1.38 -1.70 -10.30
CA GLU A 29 1.75 -3.11 -10.09
C GLU A 29 3.23 -3.35 -9.73
N PRO A 30 3.69 -2.84 -8.58
CA PRO A 30 5.04 -3.11 -8.10
C PRO A 30 5.24 -4.60 -7.80
N ARG A 31 6.44 -5.13 -8.05
CA ARG A 31 6.83 -6.44 -7.52
C ARG A 31 6.96 -6.37 -6.00
N ILE A 32 6.30 -7.28 -5.29
CA ILE A 32 6.41 -7.41 -3.83
C ILE A 32 7.76 -8.05 -3.48
N HIS A 33 8.23 -8.98 -4.30
CA HIS A 33 9.54 -9.58 -4.19
C HIS A 33 10.50 -8.88 -5.17
N LEU A 34 11.37 -8.01 -4.66
CA LEU A 34 12.54 -7.60 -5.42
C LEU A 34 13.42 -8.85 -5.53
N SER A 35 13.62 -9.36 -6.75
CA SER A 35 14.56 -10.46 -6.98
C SER A 35 15.91 -10.03 -6.43
N CYS A 36 16.34 -10.69 -5.35
CA CYS A 36 17.66 -10.50 -4.79
C CYS A 36 18.67 -11.04 -5.82
N ALA A 37 19.14 -10.17 -6.71
CA ALA A 37 20.36 -10.42 -7.47
C ALA A 37 21.55 -10.02 -6.59
N ALA A 38 21.75 -10.73 -5.48
CA ALA A 38 23.08 -10.82 -4.91
C ALA A 38 23.78 -11.92 -5.70
N ALA A 39 24.59 -11.52 -6.68
CA ALA A 39 25.59 -12.42 -7.25
C ALA A 39 26.51 -12.84 -6.10
N VAL A 40 26.28 -14.02 -5.54
CA VAL A 40 27.23 -14.68 -4.66
C VAL A 40 28.13 -15.49 -5.57
N ASP A 41 29.34 -14.99 -5.74
CA ASP A 41 30.42 -15.63 -6.48
C ASP A 41 30.90 -16.87 -5.70
N GLY A 42 30.94 -18.03 -6.37
CA GLY A 42 31.80 -19.18 -6.02
C GLY A 42 31.29 -20.24 -5.04
N SER A 43 30.72 -21.33 -5.56
CA SER A 43 31.24 -22.73 -5.47
C SER A 43 30.10 -23.78 -5.50
N PRO A 44 30.15 -24.82 -6.37
CA PRO A 44 29.09 -25.81 -6.48
C PRO A 44 29.29 -26.91 -5.43
N SER A 45 28.41 -26.98 -4.44
CA SER A 45 28.22 -28.20 -3.65
C SER A 45 26.83 -28.75 -3.94
N SER A 46 26.82 -30.03 -4.27
CA SER A 46 25.67 -30.80 -4.74
C SER A 46 24.59 -30.86 -3.68
N ASP A 47 23.60 -29.98 -3.76
CA ASP A 47 22.25 -30.18 -3.26
C ASP A 47 21.31 -29.40 -4.20
N SER A 48 20.24 -30.07 -4.65
CA SER A 48 19.31 -29.62 -5.70
C SER A 48 19.09 -28.10 -5.73
N PRO A 49 19.16 -27.43 -6.89
CA PRO A 49 18.84 -26.02 -6.96
C PRO A 49 17.34 -25.91 -6.72
N VAL A 50 16.95 -25.47 -5.53
CA VAL A 50 15.64 -24.87 -5.33
C VAL A 50 15.66 -23.62 -6.21
N VAL A 51 15.17 -23.77 -7.44
CA VAL A 51 14.81 -22.65 -8.29
C VAL A 51 13.72 -21.91 -7.51
N LEU A 52 14.14 -20.91 -6.74
CA LEU A 52 13.23 -19.90 -6.21
C LEU A 52 12.72 -19.17 -7.43
N THR A 53 11.62 -19.65 -8.01
CA THR A 53 10.88 -18.87 -8.99
C THR A 53 10.56 -17.55 -8.31
N PRO A 54 10.96 -16.40 -8.87
CA PRO A 54 10.59 -15.13 -8.29
C PRO A 54 9.07 -15.10 -8.24
N SER A 55 8.52 -15.08 -7.03
CA SER A 55 7.07 -14.98 -6.84
C SER A 55 6.59 -13.77 -7.63
N GLU A 56 5.76 -14.00 -8.66
CA GLU A 56 5.16 -12.96 -9.51
C GLU A 56 4.09 -12.16 -8.74
N GLU A 57 4.07 -12.27 -7.42
CA GLU A 57 3.18 -11.50 -6.57
C GLU A 57 3.51 -10.02 -6.66
N ARG A 58 2.52 -9.29 -7.15
CA ARG A 58 2.55 -7.85 -7.35
C ARG A 58 1.54 -7.19 -6.43
N GLY A 59 1.90 -6.01 -5.92
CA GLY A 59 0.93 -5.11 -5.31
C GLY A 59 0.11 -4.44 -6.41
N ASP A 60 -0.80 -3.55 -6.02
CA ASP A 60 -1.62 -2.81 -6.98
C ASP A 60 -0.97 -1.47 -7.35
N LEU A 61 -0.47 -0.75 -6.35
CA LEU A 61 0.17 0.55 -6.52
C LEU A 61 1.45 0.63 -5.67
N LEU A 62 2.42 1.41 -6.13
CA LEU A 62 3.55 1.85 -5.33
C LEU A 62 3.63 3.37 -5.36
N ILE A 63 3.72 3.97 -4.18
CA ILE A 63 3.86 5.41 -4.01
C ILE A 63 5.14 5.67 -3.21
N ARG A 64 6.11 6.35 -3.82
CA ARG A 64 7.31 6.82 -3.13
C ARG A 64 6.99 7.99 -2.21
N GLY A 65 7.44 7.93 -0.96
CA GLY A 65 7.24 9.01 0.01
C GLY A 65 5.89 8.98 0.72
N LEU A 66 5.07 7.93 0.54
CA LEU A 66 3.71 7.83 1.08
C LEU A 66 3.67 7.98 2.61
N TRP A 67 4.40 7.12 3.31
CA TRP A 67 4.47 7.10 4.77
C TRP A 67 5.67 7.89 5.28
N GLN A 68 6.85 7.55 4.80
CA GLN A 68 8.11 8.21 5.11
C GLN A 68 8.79 8.69 3.82
N ARG A 69 9.42 9.87 3.90
CA ARG A 69 10.18 10.43 2.78
C ARG A 69 11.33 9.50 2.39
N GLY A 70 11.52 9.26 1.10
CA GLY A 70 12.60 8.43 0.58
C GLY A 70 12.36 6.91 0.64
N THR A 71 11.25 6.46 1.21
CA THR A 71 10.85 5.04 1.21
C THR A 71 9.65 4.80 0.29
N ASP A 72 9.59 3.64 -0.34
CA ASP A 72 8.45 3.24 -1.15
C ASP A 72 7.33 2.63 -0.28
N GLY A 73 6.08 2.97 -0.55
CA GLY A 73 4.90 2.32 0.05
C GLY A 73 4.15 1.53 -1.00
N ILE A 74 3.97 0.22 -0.77
CA ILE A 74 3.15 -0.65 -1.61
C ILE A 74 1.74 -0.67 -1.05
N ILE A 75 0.77 -0.45 -1.93
CA ILE A 75 -0.66 -0.54 -1.65
C ILE A 75 -1.22 -1.76 -2.38
N ASP A 76 -2.03 -2.51 -1.67
CA ASP A 76 -2.73 -3.68 -2.20
C ASP A 76 -4.22 -3.57 -1.86
N VAL A 77 -5.05 -3.50 -2.91
CA VAL A 77 -6.48 -3.25 -2.81
C VAL A 77 -7.23 -4.57 -2.67
N ARG A 78 -8.21 -4.60 -1.78
CA ARG A 78 -9.13 -5.74 -1.63
C ARG A 78 -10.54 -5.24 -1.42
N VAL A 79 -11.45 -5.70 -2.27
CA VAL A 79 -12.89 -5.45 -2.13
C VAL A 79 -13.56 -6.66 -1.50
N ILE A 80 -14.28 -6.48 -0.39
CA ILE A 80 -14.98 -7.54 0.32
C ILE A 80 -16.50 -7.37 0.17
N ASN A 81 -17.20 -8.43 -0.25
CA ASN A 81 -18.66 -8.44 -0.22
C ASN A 81 -19.14 -8.87 1.18
N LEU A 82 -19.61 -7.92 1.99
CA LEU A 82 -20.06 -8.20 3.36
C LEU A 82 -21.35 -9.03 3.39
N ASP A 83 -22.17 -8.96 2.34
CA ASP A 83 -23.40 -9.74 2.21
C ASP A 83 -23.17 -11.20 1.79
N ALA A 84 -21.92 -11.60 1.58
CA ALA A 84 -21.64 -12.99 1.24
C ALA A 84 -22.05 -13.95 2.37
N ALA A 85 -22.59 -15.12 2.02
CA ALA A 85 -23.05 -16.12 2.99
C ALA A 85 -21.95 -16.53 4.00
N SER A 86 -20.67 -16.47 3.62
CA SER A 86 -19.50 -16.73 4.49
C SER A 86 -19.27 -15.67 5.59
N HIS A 87 -19.94 -14.52 5.46
CA HIS A 87 -19.87 -13.39 6.38
C HIS A 87 -21.19 -13.12 7.12
N CYS A 88 -22.27 -13.86 6.85
CA CYS A 88 -23.62 -13.57 7.36
C CYS A 88 -23.80 -13.52 8.89
N ARG A 89 -22.83 -14.04 9.66
CA ARG A 89 -22.84 -14.02 11.13
C ARG A 89 -21.63 -13.27 11.72
N LYS A 90 -20.85 -12.60 10.88
CA LYS A 90 -19.65 -11.89 11.28
C LYS A 90 -19.97 -10.40 11.31
N ASP A 91 -19.42 -9.74 12.31
CA ASP A 91 -19.42 -8.28 12.37
C ASP A 91 -18.64 -7.70 11.17
N PRO A 92 -19.19 -6.72 10.43
CA PRO A 92 -18.58 -6.21 9.21
C PRO A 92 -17.18 -5.61 9.46
N ASP A 93 -16.99 -4.89 10.56
CA ASP A 93 -15.69 -4.31 10.92
C ASP A 93 -14.66 -5.40 11.19
N LYS A 94 -15.06 -6.48 11.87
CA LYS A 94 -14.20 -7.67 12.04
C LYS A 94 -13.85 -8.35 10.72
N VAL A 95 -14.76 -8.36 9.75
CA VAL A 95 -14.47 -8.94 8.43
C VAL A 95 -13.42 -8.11 7.70
N LEU A 96 -13.56 -6.77 7.71
CA LEU A 96 -12.57 -5.86 7.11
C LEU A 96 -11.22 -5.97 7.81
N CYS A 97 -11.20 -5.94 9.15
CA CYS A 97 -10.00 -6.09 9.97
C CYS A 97 -9.27 -7.41 9.70
N ASN A 98 -10.00 -8.53 9.60
CA ASN A 98 -9.40 -9.81 9.20
C ASN A 98 -8.83 -9.74 7.79
N GLY A 99 -9.55 -9.10 6.85
CA GLY A 99 -9.06 -8.88 5.49
C GLY A 99 -7.72 -8.13 5.44
N GLU A 100 -7.54 -7.10 6.27
CA GLU A 100 -6.29 -6.34 6.40
C GLU A 100 -5.18 -7.18 7.02
N ARG A 101 -5.51 -7.90 8.10
CA ARG A 101 -4.57 -8.79 8.81
C ARG A 101 -4.05 -9.90 7.90
N ASP A 102 -4.91 -10.52 7.11
CA ASP A 102 -4.53 -11.60 6.20
C ASP A 102 -3.52 -11.11 5.15
N LYS A 103 -3.73 -9.90 4.60
CA LYS A 103 -2.78 -9.29 3.66
C LYS A 103 -1.47 -8.92 4.33
N LYS A 104 -1.51 -8.31 5.52
CA LYS A 104 -0.31 -7.97 6.30
C LYS A 104 0.50 -9.20 6.65
N SER A 105 -0.13 -10.24 7.18
CA SER A 105 0.55 -11.50 7.54
C SER A 105 1.27 -12.14 6.35
N LYS A 106 0.80 -11.89 5.13
CA LYS A 106 1.41 -12.43 3.92
C LYS A 106 2.58 -11.58 3.40
N TYR A 107 2.46 -10.25 3.44
CA TYR A 107 3.36 -9.38 2.67
C TYR A 107 4.17 -8.40 3.51
N LEU A 108 3.81 -8.18 4.78
CA LEU A 108 4.45 -7.16 5.61
C LEU A 108 5.94 -7.43 5.82
N ASP A 109 6.30 -8.64 6.22
CA ASP A 109 7.69 -9.01 6.51
C ASP A 109 8.58 -8.89 5.27
N VAL A 110 8.07 -9.32 4.11
CA VAL A 110 8.75 -9.18 2.82
C VAL A 110 8.99 -7.71 2.48
N CYS A 111 7.98 -6.85 2.63
CA CYS A 111 8.13 -5.42 2.35
C CYS A 111 9.12 -4.74 3.30
N LEU A 112 9.05 -5.06 4.60
CA LEU A 112 9.96 -4.50 5.61
C LEU A 112 11.42 -4.92 5.33
N SER A 113 11.66 -6.17 4.92
CA SER A 113 13.00 -6.64 4.52
C SER A 113 13.61 -5.82 3.37
N GLN A 114 12.76 -5.27 2.51
CA GLN A 114 13.12 -4.45 1.35
C GLN A 114 13.11 -2.94 1.66
N ARG A 115 12.97 -2.54 2.92
CA ARG A 115 12.83 -1.14 3.36
C ARG A 115 11.63 -0.43 2.72
N ARG A 116 10.55 -1.17 2.51
CA ARG A 116 9.27 -0.68 1.98
C ARG A 116 8.18 -0.79 3.03
N HIS A 117 7.21 0.12 2.94
CA HIS A 117 5.98 0.02 3.72
C HIS A 117 4.94 -0.79 2.95
N PHE A 118 4.08 -1.51 3.67
CA PHE A 118 2.96 -2.23 3.09
C PHE A 118 1.65 -1.72 3.71
N SER A 119 0.70 -1.34 2.85
CA SER A 119 -0.61 -0.82 3.27
C SER A 119 -1.72 -1.57 2.56
N PRO A 120 -2.44 -2.48 3.25
CA PRO A 120 -3.64 -3.06 2.69
C PRO A 120 -4.72 -1.98 2.59
N PHE A 121 -5.37 -1.88 1.43
CA PHE A 121 -6.52 -1.02 1.22
C PHE A 121 -7.77 -1.91 1.07
N VAL A 122 -8.36 -2.24 2.22
CA VAL A 122 -9.54 -3.11 2.28
C VAL A 122 -10.80 -2.26 2.35
N VAL A 123 -11.72 -2.49 1.43
CA VAL A 123 -13.00 -1.79 1.34
C VAL A 123 -14.14 -2.78 1.12
N SER A 124 -15.32 -2.49 1.66
CA SER A 124 -16.51 -3.27 1.34
C SER A 124 -17.06 -2.92 -0.04
N ALA A 125 -17.84 -3.83 -0.61
CA ALA A 125 -18.66 -3.58 -1.79
C ALA A 125 -19.55 -2.32 -1.67
N ASP A 126 -19.93 -1.97 -0.45
CA ASP A 126 -20.86 -0.89 -0.11
C ASP A 126 -20.13 0.39 0.36
N GLY A 127 -18.79 0.40 0.31
CA GLY A 127 -17.97 1.58 0.59
C GLY A 127 -17.46 1.74 2.02
N LEU A 128 -17.60 0.73 2.89
CA LEU A 128 -17.00 0.74 4.23
C LEU A 128 -15.49 0.52 4.12
N LEU A 129 -14.69 1.38 4.73
CA LEU A 129 -13.24 1.28 4.73
C LEU A 129 -12.74 0.55 5.99
N GLY A 130 -11.77 -0.32 5.82
CA GLY A 130 -10.97 -0.81 6.94
C GLY A 130 -10.11 0.31 7.55
N ALA A 131 -9.58 0.09 8.75
CA ALA A 131 -8.85 1.11 9.50
C ALA A 131 -7.57 1.57 8.78
N GLU A 132 -6.85 0.66 8.13
CA GLU A 132 -5.66 0.99 7.33
C GLU A 132 -6.03 1.71 6.03
N ALA A 133 -7.14 1.29 5.40
CA ALA A 133 -7.66 1.95 4.21
C ALA A 133 -8.06 3.40 4.51
N GLU A 134 -8.72 3.63 5.66
CA GLU A 134 -9.09 4.97 6.13
C GLU A 134 -7.85 5.82 6.44
N ALA A 135 -6.85 5.24 7.12
CA ALA A 135 -5.59 5.94 7.41
C ALA A 135 -4.85 6.34 6.13
N LEU A 136 -4.83 5.44 5.13
CA LEU A 136 -4.25 5.71 3.82
C LEU A 136 -5.01 6.82 3.08
N ALA A 137 -6.33 6.77 3.07
CA ALA A 137 -7.17 7.80 2.45
C ALA A 137 -6.90 9.17 3.11
N LYS A 138 -6.90 9.25 4.45
CA LYS A 138 -6.56 10.48 5.19
C LYS A 138 -5.16 10.99 4.83
N ARG A 139 -4.19 10.09 4.65
CA ARG A 139 -2.82 10.45 4.25
C ARG A 139 -2.79 11.09 2.87
N ILE A 140 -3.46 10.50 1.88
CA ILE A 140 -3.56 11.03 0.52
C ILE A 140 -4.28 12.38 0.54
N SER A 141 -5.39 12.50 1.28
CA SER A 141 -6.12 13.76 1.45
C SER A 141 -5.26 14.87 2.06
N ALA A 142 -4.44 14.56 3.07
CA ALA A 142 -3.52 15.52 3.66
C ALA A 142 -2.46 16.00 2.66
N TRP A 143 -1.94 15.11 1.83
CA TRP A 143 -1.02 15.47 0.74
C TRP A 143 -1.69 16.33 -0.33
N LEU A 144 -2.92 16.01 -0.74
CA LEU A 144 -3.71 16.82 -1.68
C LEU A 144 -3.96 18.24 -1.14
N ALA A 145 -4.25 18.36 0.15
CA ALA A 145 -4.44 19.67 0.78
C ALA A 145 -3.12 20.46 0.77
N ALA A 146 -2.02 19.82 1.15
CA ALA A 146 -0.70 20.46 1.15
C ALA A 146 -0.23 20.86 -0.27
N SER A 147 -0.50 20.03 -1.29
CA SER A 147 -0.10 20.31 -2.67
C SER A 147 -0.89 21.46 -3.29
N LYS A 148 -2.19 21.58 -2.99
CA LYS A 148 -3.05 22.67 -3.47
C LYS A 148 -2.77 24.02 -2.80
N VAL A 149 -2.19 24.03 -1.60
CA VAL A 149 -1.80 25.27 -0.89
C VAL A 149 -0.48 25.86 -1.44
N ALA A 150 0.26 25.11 -2.27
CA ALA A 150 1.47 25.60 -2.92
C ALA A 150 1.16 26.31 -4.26
N THR A 151 0.76 27.59 -4.22
CA THR A 151 1.33 28.72 -5.02
C THR A 151 0.47 30.01 -4.95
N PRO A 152 1.05 31.22 -5.10
CA PRO A 152 2.46 31.58 -5.27
C PRO A 152 2.97 32.55 -4.18
N LEU A 153 4.13 32.27 -3.57
CA LEU A 153 5.03 33.35 -3.15
C LEU A 153 6.08 33.50 -4.26
N LEU A 154 6.27 34.73 -4.69
CA LEU A 154 7.06 35.22 -5.84
C LEU A 154 8.57 34.88 -5.82
N SER A 155 9.01 33.74 -5.27
CA SER A 155 10.45 33.47 -5.11
C SER A 155 10.91 32.04 -5.39
N GLY A 156 10.11 31.19 -6.03
CA GLY A 156 10.60 29.90 -6.54
C GLY A 156 11.15 28.93 -5.47
N VAL A 157 10.83 29.15 -4.19
CA VAL A 157 11.23 28.28 -3.09
C VAL A 157 10.09 27.32 -2.76
N TRP A 158 10.29 26.05 -3.07
CA TRP A 158 9.48 24.96 -2.53
C TRP A 158 9.93 24.70 -1.08
N LEU A 159 9.26 25.30 -0.10
CA LEU A 159 9.49 24.94 1.30
C LEU A 159 8.91 23.55 1.58
N PRO A 160 9.68 22.63 2.18
CA PRO A 160 9.13 21.37 2.63
C PRO A 160 8.21 21.65 3.82
N VAL A 161 6.89 21.46 3.64
CA VAL A 161 5.97 21.40 4.78
C VAL A 161 6.37 20.17 5.61
N ALA A 162 7.01 20.45 6.73
CA ALA A 162 7.29 19.50 7.78
C ALA A 162 6.04 19.35 8.66
N LEU A 163 5.88 18.13 9.18
CA LEU A 163 5.05 17.74 10.32
C LEU A 163 3.54 17.54 10.08
N TYR A 164 3.23 16.35 9.54
CA TYR A 164 2.17 15.53 10.15
C TYR A 164 2.66 14.08 10.25
N GLN A 165 3.48 13.82 11.26
CA GLN A 165 3.70 12.48 11.79
C GLN A 165 2.78 12.34 13.00
N SER A 166 1.60 11.77 12.80
CA SER A 166 0.87 11.15 13.90
C SER A 166 1.39 9.71 14.02
N PRO A 167 1.95 9.28 15.17
CA PRO A 167 2.26 7.89 15.38
C PRO A 167 0.94 7.15 15.60
N LEU A 168 0.48 6.40 14.59
CA LEU A 168 -0.47 5.32 14.81
C LEU A 168 0.29 4.18 15.51
N HIS A 169 0.57 4.37 16.80
CA HIS A 169 1.02 3.30 17.67
C HIS A 169 -0.22 2.72 18.34
N CYS A 170 -0.62 1.52 17.90
CA CYS A 170 -1.56 0.69 18.65
C CYS A 170 -0.82 0.22 19.92
N PRO A 171 -1.38 0.39 21.13
CA PRO A 171 -0.77 -0.17 22.32
C PRO A 171 -0.86 -1.70 22.30
N PRO A 172 0.20 -2.43 22.71
CA PRO A 172 0.08 -3.85 22.97
C PRO A 172 -0.76 -4.07 24.23
N SER A 173 -1.61 -5.10 24.16
CA SER A 173 -2.40 -5.66 25.26
C SER A 173 -1.53 -6.20 26.40
#